data_AF-A0A9D6W5E9-F1
#
_entry.id   AF-A0A9D6W5E9-F1
#
_cell.length_a   1.000
_cell.length_b   1.000
_cell.length_c   1.000
_cell.angle_alpha   90.00
_cell.angle_beta   90.00
_cell.angle_gamma   90.00
#
_symmetry.space_group_name_H-M   'P 1'
#
loop_
_entity.id
_entity.type
_entity.pdbx_description
1 polymer ?
#
loop_
_entity_poly.entity_id
_entity_poly.type
_entity_poly.pdbx_seq_one_letter_code
_entity_poly.pdbx_strand_id
1 'polypeptide(L)'
;MDMVVDDEKELHALKERAKELACLYAIEELLRDTERPLDEVFRGVLAAIPPGWQHPDACRAKIVHEGRTWQPPDFVETPWEQCAPIFVQQRAVGRICVHYVRELPHSGDGPFLPEEVRLVGTIAERLGHYLRQRKLERLIGEHERDAAQQAERRDAEWRGGLALVRRTDQNLYVRLARKMLNHLCWSGVAEAQQVVERIGQDANGDAPADAAENFPQQKRSLSREFYLSDEPFELAARHLSDEEILERVQRWMFEDRSKFLVKVLESQQSSLSEIADAVRRYQQLVPADAALSRATLEAMKVSLISRFLTDQLDFIKVAKEYIDVGAFMQLLDRLIFPAGSHGKLGGKSAGLFLATQILRRAADAVPDGPRIKTPRSWYIASDALLSFMEYNDLGDAIQHKYKEIDQIRLEYPHLVQLYKHARFPPEIVKGLSMALDDFGERPLIVRSSSLLEDRLGTAFSGKYKSLFLANQGGKEKRLEALMDAIAEIFASVFGPDPIEYRRERGLLDFKEEMGVLIQEVVGSRCGRFFLPAFSGVAFSHNEFRWSPRIRRED
;
A
#
# COMPACT_ATOMS: atom_id res chain seq x y z
N MET A 1 -62.77 24.38 -52.59
CA MET A 1 -62.16 23.09 -52.98
C MET A 1 -60.98 22.73 -52.08
N ASP A 2 -60.47 23.67 -51.26
CA ASP A 2 -59.31 23.44 -50.38
C ASP A 2 -59.61 22.80 -49.01
N MET A 3 -60.85 22.83 -48.49
CA MET A 3 -61.17 22.18 -47.19
C MET A 3 -61.32 20.65 -47.25
N VAL A 4 -61.57 20.06 -48.43
CA VAL A 4 -61.77 18.59 -48.57
C VAL A 4 -60.43 17.86 -48.73
N VAL A 5 -59.39 18.56 -49.18
CA VAL A 5 -58.05 17.99 -49.41
C VAL A 5 -57.23 17.86 -48.11
N ASP A 6 -57.54 18.67 -47.09
CA ASP A 6 -56.87 18.63 -45.78
C ASP A 6 -57.34 17.44 -44.93
N ASP A 7 -58.65 17.14 -44.95
CA ASP A 7 -59.26 16.02 -44.20
C ASP A 7 -58.77 14.64 -44.69
N GLU A 8 -58.57 14.47 -46.00
CA GLU A 8 -58.03 13.21 -46.55
C GLU A 8 -56.55 12.99 -46.22
N LYS A 9 -55.76 14.07 -46.11
CA LYS A 9 -54.34 14.00 -45.71
C LYS A 9 -54.20 13.67 -44.22
N GLU A 10 -55.02 14.27 -43.36
CA GLU A 10 -55.02 13.96 -41.93
C GLU A 10 -55.48 12.51 -41.66
N LEU A 11 -56.52 12.04 -42.36
CA LEU A 11 -56.99 10.67 -42.24
C LEU A 11 -55.94 9.64 -42.72
N HIS A 12 -55.18 9.96 -43.77
CA HIS A 12 -54.07 9.14 -44.23
C HIS A 12 -52.93 9.09 -43.21
N ALA A 13 -52.53 10.24 -42.65
CA ALA A 13 -51.47 10.31 -41.63
C ALA A 13 -51.82 9.53 -40.36
N LEU A 14 -53.10 9.55 -39.94
CA LEU A 14 -53.58 8.75 -38.81
C LEU A 14 -53.54 7.25 -39.07
N LYS A 15 -53.87 6.80 -40.29
CA LYS A 15 -53.80 5.39 -40.68
C LYS A 15 -52.37 4.87 -40.73
N GLU A 16 -51.42 5.64 -41.26
CA GLU A 16 -50.01 5.23 -41.28
C GLU A 16 -49.44 5.17 -39.85
N ARG A 17 -49.76 6.13 -38.98
CA ARG A 17 -49.40 6.07 -37.55
C ARG A 17 -49.95 4.85 -36.83
N ALA A 18 -51.17 4.42 -37.15
CA ALA A 18 -51.76 3.22 -36.55
C ALA A 18 -51.00 1.94 -36.97
N LYS A 19 -50.54 1.86 -38.22
CA LYS A 19 -49.71 0.75 -38.72
C LYS A 19 -48.34 0.71 -38.04
N GLU A 20 -47.69 1.86 -37.90
CA GLU A 20 -46.39 1.98 -37.22
C GLU A 20 -46.48 1.48 -35.77
N LEU A 21 -47.49 1.93 -35.02
CA LEU A 21 -47.69 1.53 -33.63
C LEU A 21 -47.99 0.03 -33.52
N ALA A 22 -48.85 -0.51 -34.38
CA ALA A 22 -49.15 -1.94 -34.40
C ALA A 22 -47.90 -2.80 -34.66
N CYS A 23 -47.02 -2.35 -35.57
CA CYS A 23 -45.73 -2.99 -35.83
C CYS A 23 -44.83 -2.99 -34.59
N LEU A 24 -44.65 -1.82 -33.94
CA LEU A 24 -43.82 -1.70 -32.75
C LEU A 24 -44.34 -2.52 -31.56
N TYR A 25 -45.65 -2.59 -31.36
CA TYR A 25 -46.27 -3.43 -30.32
C TYR A 25 -46.06 -4.92 -30.58
N ALA A 26 -46.23 -5.39 -31.82
CA ALA A 26 -45.99 -6.78 -32.18
C ALA A 26 -44.52 -7.18 -31.94
N ILE A 27 -43.59 -6.28 -32.24
CA ILE A 27 -42.16 -6.49 -31.99
C ILE A 27 -41.88 -6.49 -30.48
N GLU A 28 -42.46 -5.59 -29.69
CA GLU A 28 -42.30 -5.57 -28.22
C GLU A 28 -42.73 -6.88 -27.56
N GLU A 29 -43.88 -7.43 -27.95
CA GLU A 29 -44.39 -8.66 -27.34
C GLU A 29 -43.49 -9.87 -27.68
N LEU A 30 -42.85 -9.86 -28.86
CA LEU A 30 -41.85 -10.87 -29.24
C LEU A 30 -40.54 -10.73 -28.46
N LEU A 31 -40.15 -9.50 -28.10
CA LEU A 31 -38.90 -9.20 -27.39
C LEU A 31 -39.03 -9.30 -25.85
N ARG A 32 -40.24 -9.51 -25.32
CA ARG A 32 -40.46 -9.63 -23.86
C ARG A 32 -39.86 -10.89 -23.24
N ASP A 33 -39.69 -11.94 -24.03
CA ASP A 33 -39.25 -13.26 -23.58
C ASP A 33 -37.82 -13.55 -24.06
N THR A 34 -36.86 -13.45 -23.13
CA THR A 34 -35.42 -13.62 -23.39
C THR A 34 -34.98 -15.09 -23.49
N GLU A 35 -35.84 -16.03 -23.10
CA GLU A 35 -35.54 -17.47 -23.13
C GLU A 35 -35.80 -18.09 -24.52
N ARG A 36 -36.68 -17.49 -25.33
CA ARG A 36 -37.03 -18.00 -26.67
C ARG A 36 -35.84 -18.14 -27.61
N PRO A 37 -35.79 -19.15 -28.49
CA PRO A 37 -34.74 -19.27 -29.49
C PRO A 37 -34.64 -18.02 -30.37
N LEU A 38 -33.41 -17.55 -30.60
CA LEU A 38 -33.13 -16.33 -31.37
C LEU A 38 -33.70 -16.42 -32.80
N ASP A 39 -33.74 -17.63 -33.37
CA ASP A 39 -34.32 -17.91 -34.68
C ASP A 39 -35.83 -17.65 -34.76
N GLU A 40 -36.56 -17.93 -33.68
CA GLU A 40 -38.01 -17.70 -33.62
C GLU A 40 -38.32 -16.21 -33.50
N VAL A 41 -37.56 -15.50 -32.66
CA VAL A 41 -37.70 -14.05 -32.44
C VAL A 41 -37.43 -13.29 -33.74
N PHE A 42 -36.32 -13.58 -34.43
CA PHE A 42 -36.00 -12.89 -35.68
C PHE A 42 -37.00 -13.19 -36.80
N ARG A 43 -37.51 -14.42 -36.91
CA ARG A 43 -38.60 -14.72 -37.87
C ARG A 43 -39.88 -13.97 -37.55
N GLY A 44 -40.25 -13.87 -36.27
CA GLY A 44 -41.41 -13.09 -35.84
C GLY A 44 -41.28 -11.61 -36.17
N VAL A 45 -40.10 -11.03 -35.94
CA VAL A 45 -39.82 -9.62 -36.27
C VAL A 45 -39.88 -9.38 -37.77
N LEU A 46 -39.35 -10.29 -38.59
CA LEU A 46 -39.43 -10.19 -40.06
C LEU A 46 -40.87 -10.24 -40.59
N ALA A 47 -41.77 -10.97 -39.92
CA ALA A 47 -43.19 -11.03 -40.28
C ALA A 47 -43.98 -9.78 -39.83
N ALA A 48 -43.53 -9.12 -38.75
CA ALA A 48 -44.17 -7.92 -38.20
C ALA A 48 -43.86 -6.63 -38.99
N ILE A 49 -42.78 -6.62 -39.79
CA ILE A 49 -42.34 -5.45 -40.54
C ILE A 49 -43.29 -5.09 -41.70
N PRO A 50 -43.62 -5.96 -42.67
CA PRO A 50 -44.40 -5.56 -43.85
C PRO A 50 -45.73 -4.82 -43.57
N PRO A 51 -46.57 -5.23 -42.59
CA PRO A 51 -47.80 -4.53 -42.26
C PRO A 51 -47.63 -3.08 -41.75
N GLY A 52 -46.44 -2.75 -41.23
CA GLY A 52 -46.11 -1.42 -40.69
C GLY A 52 -45.69 -0.39 -41.74
N TRP A 53 -45.52 -0.79 -43.00
CA TRP A 53 -45.03 0.05 -44.10
C TRP A 53 -46.18 0.54 -44.98
N GLN A 54 -45.94 1.62 -45.73
CA GLN A 54 -46.89 2.24 -46.64
C GLN A 54 -47.42 1.26 -47.69
N HIS A 55 -46.53 0.38 -48.18
CA HIS A 55 -46.83 -0.65 -49.17
C HIS A 55 -46.50 -2.07 -48.66
N PRO A 56 -47.36 -2.68 -47.83
CA PRO A 56 -47.11 -3.99 -47.22
C PRO A 56 -46.85 -5.11 -48.22
N ASP A 57 -47.60 -5.15 -49.32
CA ASP A 57 -47.52 -6.21 -50.33
C ASP A 57 -46.15 -6.24 -51.02
N ALA A 58 -45.51 -5.06 -51.15
CA ALA A 58 -44.21 -4.91 -51.79
C ALA A 58 -43.04 -4.92 -50.80
N CYS A 59 -43.29 -4.88 -49.49
CA CYS A 59 -42.28 -4.78 -48.44
C CYS A 59 -41.76 -6.16 -48.03
N ARG A 60 -40.43 -6.32 -47.99
CA ARG A 60 -39.75 -7.52 -47.46
C ARG A 60 -38.59 -7.11 -46.57
N ALA A 61 -38.32 -7.87 -45.52
CA ALA A 61 -37.25 -7.55 -44.57
C ALA A 61 -36.24 -8.69 -44.43
N LYS A 62 -35.02 -8.33 -44.03
CA LYS A 62 -33.89 -9.24 -43.79
C LYS A 62 -33.11 -8.79 -42.57
N ILE A 63 -32.75 -9.74 -41.71
CA ILE A 63 -31.89 -9.50 -40.54
C ILE A 63 -30.59 -10.28 -40.73
N VAL A 64 -29.46 -9.63 -40.45
CA VAL A 64 -28.13 -10.25 -40.41
C VAL A 64 -27.55 -10.06 -39.03
N HIS A 65 -27.15 -11.14 -38.36
CA HIS A 65 -26.55 -11.10 -37.02
C HIS A 65 -25.45 -12.16 -36.92
N GLU A 66 -24.26 -11.77 -36.48
CA GLU A 66 -23.08 -12.64 -36.28
C GLU A 66 -22.82 -13.63 -37.44
N GLY A 67 -22.99 -13.18 -38.69
CA GLY A 67 -22.72 -13.97 -39.90
C GLY A 67 -23.86 -14.89 -40.35
N ARG A 68 -24.97 -14.96 -39.61
CA ARG A 68 -26.21 -15.65 -40.02
C ARG A 68 -27.21 -14.66 -40.60
N THR A 69 -28.01 -15.13 -41.56
CA THR A 69 -29.02 -14.33 -42.27
C THR A 69 -30.39 -14.95 -42.10
N TRP A 70 -31.37 -14.13 -41.73
CA TRP A 70 -32.79 -14.48 -41.67
C TRP A 70 -33.54 -13.67 -42.72
N GLN A 71 -34.27 -14.36 -43.59
CA GLN A 71 -35.05 -13.78 -44.67
C GLN A 71 -36.27 -14.67 -44.96
N PRO A 72 -37.38 -14.11 -45.46
CA PRO A 72 -38.52 -14.90 -45.90
C PRO A 72 -38.19 -15.69 -47.19
N PRO A 73 -38.91 -16.78 -47.51
CA PRO A 73 -38.61 -17.65 -48.66
C PRO A 73 -38.72 -16.95 -50.03
N ASP A 74 -39.54 -15.90 -50.12
CA ASP A 74 -39.85 -15.10 -51.32
C ASP A 74 -39.02 -13.80 -51.40
N PHE A 75 -37.90 -13.72 -50.67
CA PHE A 75 -37.07 -12.53 -50.58
C PHE A 75 -36.25 -12.28 -51.87
N VAL A 76 -36.34 -11.06 -52.40
CA VAL A 76 -35.56 -10.58 -53.56
C VAL A 76 -34.81 -9.33 -53.15
N GLU A 77 -33.50 -9.30 -53.37
CA GLU A 77 -32.69 -8.10 -53.15
C GLU A 77 -32.93 -7.09 -54.29
N THR A 78 -33.35 -5.89 -53.90
CA THR A 78 -33.61 -4.78 -54.82
C THR A 78 -32.75 -3.57 -54.46
N PRO A 79 -32.51 -2.66 -55.42
CA PRO A 79 -31.77 -1.42 -55.14
C PRO A 79 -32.56 -0.46 -54.23
N TRP A 80 -33.87 -0.67 -54.06
CA TRP A 80 -34.73 0.08 -53.14
C TRP A 80 -34.67 -0.54 -51.74
N GLU A 81 -33.60 -0.22 -51.00
CA GLU A 81 -33.36 -0.74 -49.66
C GLU A 81 -33.17 0.35 -48.60
N GLN A 82 -33.61 0.05 -47.38
CA GLN A 82 -33.33 0.84 -46.18
C GLN A 82 -32.74 -0.08 -45.12
N CYS A 83 -31.53 0.20 -44.65
CA CYS A 83 -30.85 -0.59 -43.63
C CYS A 83 -30.55 0.23 -42.37
N ALA A 84 -30.64 -0.41 -41.20
CA ALA A 84 -30.16 0.13 -39.94
C ALA A 84 -29.24 -0.89 -39.22
N PRO A 85 -28.09 -0.45 -38.68
CA PRO A 85 -27.22 -1.30 -37.88
C PRO A 85 -27.82 -1.60 -36.50
N ILE A 86 -27.63 -2.84 -36.03
CA ILE A 86 -28.01 -3.28 -34.67
C ILE A 86 -26.78 -3.15 -33.78
N PHE A 87 -26.86 -2.30 -32.75
CA PHE A 87 -25.77 -2.04 -31.81
C PHE A 87 -26.00 -2.74 -30.47
N VAL A 88 -24.94 -3.38 -29.95
CA VAL A 88 -24.87 -3.87 -28.56
C VAL A 88 -23.59 -3.30 -27.96
N GLN A 89 -23.71 -2.51 -26.89
CA GLN A 89 -22.56 -1.86 -26.20
C GLN A 89 -21.61 -1.11 -27.18
N GLN A 90 -22.17 -0.27 -28.05
CA GLN A 90 -21.41 0.51 -29.06
C GLN A 90 -20.71 -0.31 -30.15
N ARG A 91 -20.93 -1.64 -30.22
CA ARG A 91 -20.44 -2.51 -31.30
C ARG A 91 -21.59 -2.91 -32.22
N ALA A 92 -21.41 -2.75 -33.53
CA ALA A 92 -22.35 -3.26 -34.52
C ALA A 92 -22.27 -4.80 -34.55
N VAL A 93 -23.35 -5.47 -34.12
CA VAL A 93 -23.45 -6.94 -34.06
C VAL A 93 -24.29 -7.51 -35.21
N GLY A 94 -24.93 -6.64 -35.98
CA GLY A 94 -25.81 -7.03 -37.07
C GLY A 94 -26.40 -5.83 -37.80
N ARG A 95 -27.29 -6.10 -38.76
CA ARG A 95 -28.09 -5.09 -39.46
C ARG A 95 -29.47 -5.64 -39.80
N ILE A 96 -30.47 -4.77 -39.80
CA ILE A 96 -31.80 -5.03 -40.34
C ILE A 96 -31.95 -4.21 -41.62
N CYS A 97 -32.50 -4.83 -42.66
CA CYS A 97 -32.75 -4.19 -43.95
C CYS A 97 -34.18 -4.46 -44.41
N VAL A 98 -34.80 -3.45 -45.02
CA VAL A 98 -36.14 -3.50 -45.60
C VAL A 98 -36.05 -3.13 -47.08
N HIS A 99 -36.70 -3.90 -47.92
CA HIS A 99 -36.64 -3.86 -49.38
C HIS A 99 -38.04 -3.72 -49.97
N TYR A 100 -38.16 -2.90 -51.01
CA TYR A 100 -39.34 -2.93 -51.88
C TYR A 100 -39.07 -3.73 -53.15
N VAL A 101 -39.93 -4.70 -53.46
CA VAL A 101 -39.74 -5.64 -54.59
C VAL A 101 -40.01 -5.05 -55.98
N ARG A 102 -40.50 -3.81 -56.07
CA ARG A 102 -40.79 -3.09 -57.31
C ARG A 102 -40.57 -1.58 -57.13
N GLU A 103 -40.35 -0.88 -58.23
CA GLU A 103 -40.24 0.59 -58.22
C GLU A 103 -41.57 1.22 -57.79
N LEU A 104 -41.52 2.06 -56.76
CA LEU A 104 -42.67 2.76 -56.18
C LEU A 104 -42.46 4.28 -56.31
N PRO A 105 -43.55 5.09 -56.34
CA PRO A 105 -43.45 6.54 -56.54
C PRO A 105 -42.57 7.20 -55.47
N HIS A 106 -41.60 8.02 -55.90
CA HIS A 106 -40.71 8.73 -54.98
C HIS A 106 -41.48 9.74 -54.13
N SER A 107 -41.33 9.62 -52.81
CA SER A 107 -41.86 10.58 -51.83
C SER A 107 -40.69 11.41 -51.28
N GLY A 108 -40.07 12.23 -52.12
CA GLY A 108 -38.87 13.01 -51.78
C GLY A 108 -37.55 12.29 -52.13
N ASP A 109 -36.66 12.08 -51.15
CA ASP A 109 -35.30 11.54 -51.31
C ASP A 109 -35.24 10.01 -51.57
N GLY A 110 -36.38 9.34 -51.75
CA GLY A 110 -36.44 7.91 -52.03
C GLY A 110 -37.86 7.33 -52.02
N PRO A 111 -38.00 6.00 -52.16
CA PRO A 111 -39.30 5.31 -52.14
C PRO A 111 -39.85 5.08 -50.72
N PHE A 112 -39.09 5.39 -49.67
CA PHE A 112 -39.50 5.25 -48.26
C PHE A 112 -39.90 6.59 -47.66
N LEU A 113 -40.89 6.59 -46.78
CA LEU A 113 -41.28 7.77 -46.01
C LEU A 113 -40.25 8.07 -44.90
N PRO A 114 -40.06 9.35 -44.52
CA PRO A 114 -39.22 9.71 -43.37
C PRO A 114 -39.58 8.98 -42.08
N GLU A 115 -40.86 8.68 -41.89
CA GLU A 115 -41.40 7.88 -40.79
C GLU A 115 -40.90 6.43 -40.82
N GLU A 116 -40.88 5.80 -42.00
CA GLU A 116 -40.41 4.41 -42.17
C GLU A 116 -38.91 4.30 -41.93
N VAL A 117 -38.14 5.30 -42.36
CA VAL A 117 -36.70 5.39 -42.07
C VAL A 117 -36.46 5.44 -40.56
N ARG A 118 -37.26 6.22 -39.82
CA ARG A 118 -37.20 6.26 -38.36
C ARG A 118 -37.63 4.92 -37.74
N LEU A 119 -38.67 4.29 -38.28
CA LEU A 119 -39.21 3.02 -37.78
C LEU A 119 -38.17 1.88 -37.88
N VAL A 120 -37.45 1.72 -38.99
CA VAL A 120 -36.36 0.73 -39.10
C VAL A 120 -35.30 0.97 -38.01
N GLY A 121 -34.93 2.24 -37.79
CA GLY A 121 -33.97 2.63 -36.75
C GLY A 121 -34.44 2.23 -35.35
N THR A 122 -35.69 2.52 -35.00
CA THR A 122 -36.27 2.15 -33.70
C THR A 122 -36.32 0.64 -33.50
N ILE A 123 -36.63 -0.13 -34.54
CA ILE A 123 -36.62 -1.60 -34.47
C ILE A 123 -35.19 -2.12 -34.23
N ALA A 124 -34.19 -1.57 -34.93
CA ALA A 124 -32.79 -1.95 -34.77
C ALA A 124 -32.28 -1.69 -33.35
N GLU A 125 -32.66 -0.55 -32.76
CA GLU A 125 -32.34 -0.18 -31.38
C GLU A 125 -32.96 -1.17 -30.38
N ARG A 126 -34.25 -1.51 -30.55
CA ARG A 126 -34.96 -2.48 -29.69
C ARG A 126 -34.35 -3.88 -29.74
N LEU A 127 -33.97 -4.35 -30.92
CA LEU A 127 -33.24 -5.60 -31.09
C LEU A 127 -31.87 -5.55 -30.38
N GLY A 128 -31.17 -4.42 -30.43
CA GLY A 128 -29.93 -4.20 -29.70
C GLY A 128 -30.10 -4.33 -28.18
N HIS A 129 -31.17 -3.72 -27.63
CA HIS A 129 -31.51 -3.84 -26.21
C HIS A 129 -31.82 -5.29 -25.79
N TYR A 130 -32.64 -6.01 -26.58
CA TYR A 130 -32.97 -7.41 -26.32
C TYR A 130 -31.74 -8.31 -26.30
N LEU A 131 -30.86 -8.19 -27.30
CA LEU A 131 -29.63 -8.99 -27.38
C LEU A 131 -28.68 -8.71 -26.21
N ARG A 132 -28.63 -7.46 -25.75
CA ARG A 132 -27.86 -7.08 -24.55
C ARG A 132 -28.42 -7.74 -23.29
N GLN A 133 -29.73 -7.66 -23.07
CA GLN A 133 -30.39 -8.22 -21.89
C GLN A 133 -30.16 -9.74 -21.81
N ARG A 134 -30.37 -10.44 -22.93
CA ARG A 134 -30.15 -11.88 -23.03
C ARG A 134 -28.70 -12.31 -22.76
N LYS A 135 -27.72 -11.51 -23.20
CA LYS A 135 -26.30 -11.77 -22.92
C LYS A 135 -25.96 -11.59 -21.44
N LEU A 136 -26.58 -10.62 -20.78
CA LEU A 136 -26.38 -10.36 -19.36
C LEU A 136 -26.97 -11.48 -18.49
N GLU A 137 -28.18 -11.93 -18.79
CA GLU A 137 -28.83 -13.04 -18.06
C GLU A 137 -28.04 -14.36 -18.19
N ARG A 138 -27.44 -14.64 -19.36
CA ARG A 138 -26.55 -15.80 -19.54
C ARG A 138 -25.25 -15.68 -18.75
N LEU A 139 -24.62 -14.49 -18.75
CA LEU A 139 -23.38 -14.26 -17.99
C LEU A 139 -23.60 -14.36 -16.48
N ILE A 140 -24.76 -13.89 -15.98
CA ILE A 140 -25.13 -14.04 -14.56
C ILE A 140 -25.33 -15.53 -14.22
N GLY A 141 -26.06 -16.27 -15.06
CA GLY A 141 -26.24 -17.72 -14.85
C GLY A 141 -24.96 -18.55 -14.97
N GLU A 142 -23.99 -18.12 -15.79
CA GLU A 142 -22.65 -18.72 -15.86
C GLU A 142 -21.80 -18.36 -14.62
N HIS A 143 -21.84 -17.11 -14.17
CA HIS A 143 -21.17 -16.66 -12.93
C HIS A 143 -21.73 -17.36 -11.68
N GLU A 144 -23.03 -17.61 -11.59
CA GLU A 144 -23.65 -18.35 -10.48
C GLU A 144 -23.23 -19.83 -10.47
N ARG A 145 -23.04 -20.44 -11.65
CA ARG A 145 -22.55 -21.83 -11.78
C ARG A 145 -21.05 -21.95 -11.52
N ASP A 146 -20.25 -20.97 -11.97
CA ASP A 146 -18.82 -20.89 -11.70
C ASP A 146 -18.53 -20.59 -10.22
N ALA A 147 -19.37 -19.77 -9.57
CA ALA A 147 -19.32 -19.53 -8.13
C ALA A 147 -19.64 -20.80 -7.32
N ALA A 148 -20.62 -21.61 -7.76
CA ALA A 148 -20.95 -22.88 -7.13
C ALA A 148 -19.83 -23.93 -7.28
N GLN A 149 -19.20 -24.04 -8.46
CA GLN A 149 -18.05 -24.93 -8.67
C GLN A 149 -16.75 -24.45 -8.00
N GLN A 150 -16.55 -23.13 -7.86
CA GLN A 150 -15.45 -22.58 -7.05
C GLN A 150 -15.66 -22.77 -5.55
N ALA A 151 -16.91 -22.66 -5.06
CA ALA A 151 -17.24 -22.92 -3.67
C ALA A 151 -16.94 -24.38 -3.28
N GLU A 152 -17.31 -25.36 -4.10
CA GLU A 152 -16.99 -26.79 -3.86
C GLU A 152 -15.48 -27.08 -3.85
N ARG A 153 -14.68 -26.38 -4.67
CA ARG A 153 -13.21 -26.49 -4.63
C ARG A 153 -12.58 -25.79 -3.41
N ARG A 154 -13.17 -24.68 -2.94
CA ARG A 154 -12.69 -23.88 -1.79
C ARG A 154 -13.04 -24.49 -0.43
N ASP A 155 -14.20 -25.15 -0.33
CA ASP A 155 -14.66 -25.92 0.85
C ASP A 155 -13.62 -27.01 1.24
N ALA A 156 -12.89 -27.53 0.24
CA ALA A 156 -11.79 -28.48 0.41
C ALA A 156 -10.42 -27.82 0.71
N GLU A 157 -10.17 -26.58 0.29
CA GLU A 157 -8.85 -25.92 0.39
C GLU A 157 -8.51 -25.49 1.83
N TRP A 158 -9.42 -24.81 2.53
CA TRP A 158 -9.12 -24.36 3.89
C TRP A 158 -9.14 -25.50 4.90
N ARG A 159 -10.06 -26.48 4.75
CA ARG A 159 -10.08 -27.71 5.55
C ARG A 159 -8.82 -28.54 5.32
N GLY A 160 -8.40 -28.72 4.06
CA GLY A 160 -7.15 -29.40 3.71
C GLY A 160 -5.92 -28.70 4.28
N GLY A 161 -5.85 -27.37 4.16
CA GLY A 161 -4.78 -26.55 4.71
C GLY A 161 -4.69 -26.63 6.24
N LEU A 162 -5.82 -26.52 6.95
CA LEU A 162 -5.87 -26.66 8.41
C LEU A 162 -5.53 -28.08 8.87
N ALA A 163 -5.97 -29.11 8.17
CA ALA A 163 -5.61 -30.49 8.48
C ALA A 163 -4.10 -30.73 8.36
N LEU A 164 -3.44 -30.11 7.37
CA LEU A 164 -1.99 -30.12 7.25
C LEU A 164 -1.33 -29.38 8.42
N VAL A 165 -1.78 -28.17 8.74
CA VAL A 165 -1.26 -27.38 9.88
C VAL A 165 -1.41 -28.15 11.20
N ARG A 166 -2.54 -28.82 11.43
CA ARG A 166 -2.78 -29.66 12.62
C ARG A 166 -1.75 -30.79 12.75
N ARG A 167 -1.30 -31.36 11.62
CA ARG A 167 -0.28 -32.42 11.58
C ARG A 167 1.14 -31.88 11.71
N THR A 168 1.44 -30.73 11.11
CA THR A 168 2.80 -30.18 11.05
C THR A 168 3.14 -29.27 12.24
N ASP A 169 2.19 -28.47 12.72
CA ASP A 169 2.35 -27.52 13.82
C ASP A 169 1.05 -27.40 14.65
N GLN A 170 0.91 -28.28 15.63
CA GLN A 170 -0.23 -28.28 16.57
C GLN A 170 -0.35 -26.98 17.38
N ASN A 171 0.77 -26.28 17.62
CA ASN A 171 0.74 -25.04 18.40
C ASN A 171 0.18 -23.89 17.56
N LEU A 172 0.54 -23.81 16.27
CA LEU A 172 -0.09 -22.89 15.33
C LEU A 172 -1.59 -23.18 15.20
N TYR A 173 -1.98 -24.45 15.05
CA TYR A 173 -3.38 -24.86 14.95
C TYR A 173 -4.21 -24.38 16.15
N VAL A 174 -3.76 -24.67 17.38
CA VAL A 174 -4.45 -24.23 18.62
C VAL A 174 -4.59 -22.71 18.69
N ARG A 175 -3.57 -21.96 18.23
CA ARG A 175 -3.63 -20.49 18.18
C ARG A 175 -4.66 -19.98 17.18
N LEU A 176 -4.74 -20.61 16.00
CA LEU A 176 -5.74 -20.28 14.97
C LEU A 176 -7.16 -20.60 15.48
N ALA A 177 -7.37 -21.78 16.07
CA ALA A 177 -8.65 -22.19 16.64
C ALA A 177 -9.14 -21.22 17.73
N ARG A 178 -8.24 -20.79 18.63
CA ARG A 178 -8.56 -19.78 19.66
C ARG A 178 -8.90 -18.42 19.07
N LYS A 179 -8.15 -17.96 18.06
CA LYS A 179 -8.45 -16.69 17.38
C LYS A 179 -9.80 -16.76 16.64
N MET A 180 -10.13 -17.91 16.05
CA MET A 180 -11.43 -18.12 15.39
C MET A 180 -12.58 -18.03 16.39
N LEU A 181 -12.50 -18.75 17.50
CA LEU A 181 -13.53 -18.72 18.53
C LEU A 181 -13.74 -17.30 19.09
N ASN A 182 -12.65 -16.59 19.41
CA ASN A 182 -12.73 -15.20 19.88
C ASN A 182 -13.38 -14.28 18.84
N HIS A 183 -13.07 -14.48 17.56
CA HIS A 183 -13.67 -13.70 16.49
C HIS A 183 -15.19 -13.94 16.39
N LEU A 184 -15.65 -15.19 16.51
CA LEU A 184 -17.07 -15.52 16.52
C LEU A 184 -17.79 -14.89 17.72
N CYS A 185 -17.17 -14.90 18.90
CA CYS A 185 -17.71 -14.23 20.08
C CYS A 185 -17.87 -12.71 19.89
N TRP A 186 -16.85 -12.04 19.33
CA TRP A 186 -16.91 -10.60 19.01
C TRP A 186 -17.91 -10.27 17.91
N SER A 187 -18.20 -11.22 17.03
CA SER A 187 -19.20 -11.07 15.97
C SER A 187 -20.63 -11.33 16.47
N GLY A 188 -20.81 -11.64 17.76
CA GLY A 188 -22.13 -11.83 18.37
C GLY A 188 -22.73 -13.23 18.21
N VAL A 189 -21.94 -14.23 17.82
CA VAL A 189 -22.43 -15.61 17.68
C VAL A 189 -22.70 -16.21 19.07
N ALA A 190 -23.98 -16.37 19.41
CA ALA A 190 -24.41 -16.86 20.73
C ALA A 190 -23.84 -18.26 21.07
N GLU A 191 -23.76 -19.15 20.08
CA GLU A 191 -23.19 -20.49 20.24
C GLU A 191 -21.70 -20.45 20.63
N ALA A 192 -20.94 -19.49 20.09
CA ALA A 192 -19.53 -19.31 20.42
C ALA A 192 -19.33 -18.80 21.86
N GLN A 193 -20.22 -17.92 22.33
CA GLN A 193 -20.20 -17.42 23.71
C GLN A 193 -20.47 -18.56 24.71
N GLN A 194 -21.48 -19.41 24.44
CA GLN A 194 -21.78 -20.60 25.25
C GLN A 194 -20.62 -21.61 25.28
N VAL A 195 -19.88 -21.74 24.18
CA VAL A 195 -18.67 -22.58 24.12
C VAL A 195 -17.57 -22.00 25.04
N VAL A 196 -17.30 -20.69 24.98
CA VAL A 196 -16.30 -20.05 25.84
C VAL A 196 -16.67 -20.14 27.33
N GLU A 197 -17.96 -19.97 27.65
CA GLU A 197 -18.47 -20.15 29.01
C GLU A 197 -18.28 -21.58 29.52
N ARG A 198 -18.59 -22.60 28.70
CA ARG A 198 -18.35 -24.01 29.06
C ARG A 198 -16.88 -24.35 29.26
N ILE A 199 -15.99 -23.78 28.43
CA ILE A 199 -14.54 -23.99 28.56
C ILE A 199 -13.97 -23.28 29.80
N GLY A 200 -14.58 -22.16 30.20
CA GLY A 200 -14.14 -21.34 31.32
C GLY A 200 -14.75 -21.70 32.68
N GLN A 201 -15.69 -22.65 32.74
CA GLN A 201 -16.25 -23.19 33.98
C GLN A 201 -15.29 -24.23 34.56
N ASP A 202 -14.64 -23.89 35.68
CA ASP A 202 -13.94 -24.89 36.48
C ASP A 202 -14.96 -25.90 37.04
N ALA A 203 -14.49 -27.12 37.32
CA ALA A 203 -15.30 -28.22 37.88
C ALA A 203 -16.02 -27.90 39.22
N ASN A 204 -15.77 -26.72 39.81
CA ASN A 204 -16.33 -26.27 41.08
C ASN A 204 -17.42 -25.18 40.98
N GLY A 205 -17.81 -24.71 39.79
CA GLY A 205 -19.03 -23.91 39.64
C GLY A 205 -19.06 -22.51 40.29
N ASP A 206 -17.93 -21.99 40.78
CA ASP A 206 -17.87 -20.64 41.34
C ASP A 206 -17.93 -19.58 40.23
N ALA A 207 -18.84 -18.61 40.40
CA ALA A 207 -19.01 -17.46 39.51
C ALA A 207 -17.69 -16.66 39.41
N PRO A 208 -17.39 -16.04 38.24
CA PRO A 208 -16.21 -15.21 38.11
C PRO A 208 -16.23 -14.08 39.15
N ALA A 209 -15.26 -14.10 40.06
CA ALA A 209 -14.99 -12.98 40.96
C ALA A 209 -14.75 -11.71 40.13
N ASP A 210 -15.36 -10.61 40.56
CA ASP A 210 -15.28 -9.30 39.89
C ASP A 210 -13.81 -8.95 39.62
N ALA A 211 -13.50 -8.59 38.38
CA ALA A 211 -12.14 -8.29 37.91
C ALA A 211 -11.52 -7.02 38.55
N ALA A 212 -12.20 -6.41 39.52
CA ALA A 212 -11.84 -5.15 40.17
C ALA A 212 -11.01 -5.33 41.47
N GLU A 213 -10.80 -6.55 41.95
CA GLU A 213 -10.03 -6.79 43.17
C GLU A 213 -8.53 -6.96 42.89
N ASN A 214 -7.68 -6.30 43.68
CA ASN A 214 -6.22 -6.39 43.60
C ASN A 214 -5.67 -7.71 44.20
N PHE A 215 -6.25 -8.85 43.84
CA PHE A 215 -5.76 -10.18 44.21
C PHE A 215 -5.58 -11.08 42.98
N PRO A 216 -4.57 -11.98 42.97
CA PRO A 216 -4.36 -12.90 41.85
C PRO A 216 -5.56 -13.82 41.62
N GLN A 217 -6.09 -13.83 40.41
CA GLN A 217 -7.13 -14.78 40.01
C GLN A 217 -6.57 -16.21 39.94
N GLN A 218 -7.42 -17.20 40.25
CA GLN A 218 -7.05 -18.61 40.11
C GLN A 218 -6.87 -18.99 38.62
N LYS A 219 -5.91 -19.89 38.36
CA LYS A 219 -5.64 -20.41 37.01
C LYS A 219 -6.79 -21.30 36.57
N ARG A 220 -7.55 -20.86 35.55
CA ARG A 220 -8.55 -21.71 34.87
C ARG A 220 -7.88 -22.62 33.85
N SER A 221 -8.33 -23.86 33.76
CA SER A 221 -7.81 -24.82 32.77
C SER A 221 -8.38 -24.50 31.39
N LEU A 222 -7.59 -23.87 30.52
CA LEU A 222 -7.94 -23.76 29.10
C LEU A 222 -7.74 -25.13 28.46
N SER A 223 -8.83 -25.85 28.18
CA SER A 223 -8.79 -27.22 27.64
C SER A 223 -8.15 -27.23 26.24
N ARG A 224 -6.85 -27.50 26.20
CA ARG A 224 -6.06 -27.65 24.96
C ARG A 224 -6.67 -28.68 24.02
N GLU A 225 -7.31 -29.71 24.57
CA GLU A 225 -8.05 -30.75 23.85
C GLU A 225 -9.19 -30.17 23.00
N PHE A 226 -9.93 -29.18 23.52
CA PHE A 226 -10.98 -28.50 22.77
C PHE A 226 -10.40 -27.74 21.57
N TYR A 227 -9.33 -26.98 21.76
CA TYR A 227 -8.72 -26.21 20.66
C TYR A 227 -7.96 -27.08 19.63
N LEU A 228 -7.70 -28.35 19.95
CA LEU A 228 -7.17 -29.33 19.01
C LEU A 228 -8.27 -30.02 18.19
N SER A 229 -9.54 -29.84 18.57
CA SER A 229 -10.67 -30.31 17.78
C SER A 229 -10.92 -29.41 16.57
N ASP A 230 -11.71 -29.88 15.62
CA ASP A 230 -12.17 -29.07 14.47
C ASP A 230 -13.39 -28.20 14.84
N GLU A 231 -13.91 -28.33 16.06
CA GLU A 231 -15.16 -27.69 16.53
C GLU A 231 -15.16 -26.15 16.40
N PRO A 232 -14.07 -25.41 16.69
CA PRO A 232 -14.05 -23.96 16.48
C PRO A 232 -14.19 -23.55 15.00
N PHE A 233 -13.71 -24.37 14.07
CA PHE A 233 -13.79 -24.09 12.64
C PHE A 233 -15.08 -24.62 12.03
N GLU A 234 -15.62 -25.75 12.52
CA GLU A 234 -16.96 -26.21 12.16
C GLU A 234 -18.04 -25.23 12.63
N LEU A 235 -17.84 -24.61 13.80
CA LEU A 235 -18.70 -23.52 14.25
C LEU A 235 -18.56 -22.30 13.34
N ALA A 236 -17.34 -21.96 12.91
CA ALA A 236 -17.13 -20.87 11.96
C ALA A 236 -17.81 -21.12 10.61
N ALA A 237 -17.73 -22.34 10.07
CA ALA A 237 -18.33 -22.74 8.79
C ALA A 237 -19.86 -22.62 8.75
N ARG A 238 -20.53 -22.60 9.92
CA ARG A 238 -21.98 -22.38 10.01
C ARG A 238 -22.39 -20.91 9.92
N HIS A 239 -21.48 -19.99 10.22
CA HIS A 239 -21.78 -18.56 10.38
C HIS A 239 -20.97 -17.64 9.45
N LEU A 240 -19.88 -18.13 8.85
CA LEU A 240 -18.99 -17.41 7.95
C LEU A 240 -18.86 -18.15 6.62
N SER A 241 -18.61 -17.41 5.55
CA SER A 241 -18.26 -17.99 4.25
C SER A 241 -16.85 -18.59 4.27
N ASP A 242 -16.59 -19.56 3.39
CA ASP A 242 -15.26 -20.17 3.24
C ASP A 242 -14.17 -19.13 2.91
N GLU A 243 -14.51 -18.09 2.16
CA GLU A 243 -13.60 -17.01 1.81
C GLU A 243 -13.19 -16.19 3.04
N GLU A 244 -14.15 -15.86 3.91
CA GLU A 244 -13.87 -15.16 5.17
C GLU A 244 -13.04 -16.02 6.14
N ILE A 245 -13.30 -17.32 6.19
CA ILE A 245 -12.52 -18.27 7.01
C ILE A 245 -11.09 -18.34 6.49
N LEU A 246 -10.92 -18.53 5.17
CA LEU A 246 -9.60 -18.63 4.54
C LEU A 246 -8.80 -17.34 4.71
N GLU A 247 -9.40 -16.17 4.45
CA GLU A 247 -8.75 -14.87 4.60
C GLU A 247 -8.27 -14.66 6.04
N ARG A 248 -9.09 -15.00 7.04
CA ARG A 248 -8.75 -14.89 8.46
C ARG A 248 -7.65 -15.84 8.87
N VAL A 249 -7.74 -17.10 8.46
CA VAL A 249 -6.72 -18.12 8.74
C VAL A 249 -5.39 -17.71 8.11
N GLN A 250 -5.37 -17.32 6.84
CA GLN A 250 -4.17 -16.82 6.15
C GLN A 250 -3.57 -15.61 6.86
N ARG A 251 -4.39 -14.60 7.19
CA ARG A 251 -3.99 -13.43 7.96
C ARG A 251 -3.32 -13.81 9.28
N TRP A 252 -3.93 -14.69 10.07
CA TRP A 252 -3.38 -15.11 11.34
C TRP A 252 -2.14 -16.00 11.21
N MET A 253 -2.02 -16.78 10.13
CA MET A 253 -0.80 -17.53 9.80
C MET A 253 0.35 -16.58 9.47
N PHE A 254 0.12 -15.54 8.67
CA PHE A 254 1.14 -14.52 8.40
C PHE A 254 1.52 -13.75 9.66
N GLU A 255 0.56 -13.40 10.51
CA GLU A 255 0.86 -12.80 11.82
C GLU A 255 1.71 -13.73 12.69
N ASP A 256 1.42 -15.03 12.71
CA ASP A 256 2.22 -16.00 13.46
C ASP A 256 3.65 -16.11 12.91
N ARG A 257 3.79 -16.14 11.58
CA ARG A 257 5.09 -16.06 10.91
C ARG A 257 5.82 -14.77 11.23
N SER A 258 5.13 -13.67 11.52
CA SER A 258 5.77 -12.39 11.86
C SER A 258 6.22 -12.29 13.33
N LYS A 259 5.79 -13.19 14.21
CA LYS A 259 6.11 -13.14 15.65
C LYS A 259 7.58 -13.23 15.96
N PHE A 260 8.37 -13.94 15.14
CA PHE A 260 9.82 -14.00 15.39
C PHE A 260 10.44 -12.60 15.29
N LEU A 261 9.97 -11.76 14.35
CA LEU A 261 10.45 -10.40 14.20
C LEU A 261 10.08 -9.57 15.42
N VAL A 262 8.82 -9.64 15.86
CA VAL A 262 8.37 -8.93 17.08
C VAL A 262 9.20 -9.35 18.29
N LYS A 263 9.42 -10.66 18.48
CA LYS A 263 10.24 -11.18 19.58
C LYS A 263 11.68 -10.67 19.56
N VAL A 264 12.31 -10.63 18.39
CA VAL A 264 13.68 -10.09 18.23
C VAL A 264 13.69 -8.58 18.49
N LEU A 265 12.69 -7.85 18.00
CA LEU A 265 12.59 -6.40 18.21
C LEU A 265 12.36 -6.02 19.67
N GLU A 266 11.51 -6.75 20.39
CA GLU A 266 11.20 -6.51 21.81
C GLU A 266 12.32 -6.97 22.76
N SER A 267 13.14 -7.94 22.35
CA SER A 267 14.24 -8.46 23.15
C SER A 267 15.38 -7.46 23.28
N GLN A 268 15.54 -6.78 24.42
CA GLN A 268 16.61 -5.79 24.62
C GLN A 268 18.03 -6.32 24.36
N GLN A 269 18.23 -7.64 24.41
CA GLN A 269 19.52 -8.29 24.15
C GLN A 269 19.84 -8.39 22.65
N SER A 270 18.84 -8.28 21.77
CA SER A 270 19.05 -8.48 20.35
C SER A 270 19.84 -7.35 19.73
N SER A 271 20.91 -7.72 19.02
CA SER A 271 21.80 -6.81 18.31
C SER A 271 21.18 -6.30 17.01
N LEU A 272 21.73 -5.22 16.45
CA LEU A 272 21.33 -4.71 15.14
C LEU A 272 21.52 -5.74 14.03
N SER A 273 22.52 -6.62 14.13
CA SER A 273 22.70 -7.72 13.16
C SER A 273 21.55 -8.72 13.21
N GLU A 274 21.15 -9.15 14.42
CA GLU A 274 20.01 -10.06 14.60
C GLU A 274 18.71 -9.43 14.11
N ILE A 275 18.51 -8.14 14.41
CA ILE A 275 17.34 -7.39 13.93
C ILE A 275 17.37 -7.27 12.40
N ALA A 276 18.52 -6.94 11.81
CA ALA A 276 18.66 -6.84 10.36
C ALA A 276 18.33 -8.15 9.65
N ASP A 277 18.82 -9.27 10.17
CA ASP A 277 18.52 -10.61 9.65
C ASP A 277 17.04 -10.96 9.83
N ALA A 278 16.44 -10.58 10.96
CA ALA A 278 15.02 -10.78 11.21
C ALA A 278 14.14 -9.97 10.24
N VAL A 279 14.48 -8.71 9.98
CA VAL A 279 13.76 -7.87 9.01
C VAL A 279 13.92 -8.42 7.58
N ARG A 280 15.13 -8.87 7.19
CA ARG A 280 15.38 -9.52 5.89
C ARG A 280 14.55 -10.80 5.73
N ARG A 281 14.53 -11.67 6.74
CA ARG A 281 13.70 -12.90 6.74
C ARG A 281 12.22 -12.57 6.67
N TYR A 282 11.77 -11.54 7.37
CA TYR A 282 10.37 -11.13 7.37
C TYR A 282 9.91 -10.76 5.96
N GLN A 283 10.69 -9.98 5.21
CA GLN A 283 10.36 -9.62 3.82
C GLN A 283 10.33 -10.82 2.86
N GLN A 284 11.11 -11.86 3.13
CA GLN A 284 11.10 -13.08 2.31
C GLN A 284 9.90 -13.98 2.62
N LEU A 285 9.45 -14.01 3.88
CA LEU A 285 8.40 -14.91 4.35
C LEU A 285 6.99 -14.32 4.27
N VAL A 286 6.88 -13.00 4.30
CA VAL A 286 5.61 -12.26 4.31
C VAL A 286 5.54 -11.41 3.03
N PRO A 287 4.62 -11.73 2.11
CA PRO A 287 4.38 -10.94 0.91
C PRO A 287 4.06 -9.48 1.23
N ALA A 288 4.41 -8.56 0.32
CA ALA A 288 4.18 -7.12 0.52
C ALA A 288 2.69 -6.75 0.59
N ASP A 289 1.83 -7.55 -0.04
CA ASP A 289 0.37 -7.48 -0.05
C ASP A 289 -0.28 -8.30 1.09
N ALA A 290 0.50 -8.94 1.96
CA ALA A 290 -0.03 -9.71 3.05
C ALA A 290 -0.84 -8.82 4.01
N ALA A 291 -2.12 -9.18 4.18
CA ALA A 291 -3.07 -8.47 5.03
C ALA A 291 -2.77 -8.72 6.53
N LEU A 292 -1.70 -8.15 7.07
CA LEU A 292 -1.43 -8.13 8.51
C LEU A 292 -2.37 -7.17 9.24
N SER A 293 -2.70 -7.46 10.51
CA SER A 293 -3.48 -6.51 11.30
C SER A 293 -2.72 -5.20 11.53
N ARG A 294 -3.49 -4.11 11.57
CA ARG A 294 -2.97 -2.77 11.88
C ARG A 294 -2.20 -2.74 13.19
N ALA A 295 -2.67 -3.44 14.21
CA ALA A 295 -2.01 -3.50 15.52
C ALA A 295 -0.61 -4.13 15.44
N THR A 296 -0.46 -5.22 14.68
CA THR A 296 0.84 -5.87 14.47
C THR A 296 1.80 -4.98 13.69
N LEU A 297 1.32 -4.30 12.64
CA LEU A 297 2.13 -3.36 11.86
C LEU A 297 2.57 -2.16 12.71
N GLU A 298 1.67 -1.57 13.49
CA GLU A 298 2.01 -0.46 14.39
C GLU A 298 3.04 -0.88 15.46
N ALA A 299 2.89 -2.06 16.05
CA ALA A 299 3.86 -2.60 17.01
C ALA A 299 5.25 -2.72 16.38
N MET A 300 5.35 -3.34 15.19
CA MET A 300 6.63 -3.47 14.48
C MET A 300 7.24 -2.12 14.14
N LYS A 301 6.45 -1.17 13.62
CA LYS A 301 6.91 0.18 13.29
C LYS A 301 7.50 0.87 14.52
N VAL A 302 6.76 0.86 15.62
CA VAL A 302 7.19 1.50 16.88
C VAL A 302 8.47 0.85 17.38
N SER A 303 8.56 -0.49 17.43
CA SER A 303 9.77 -1.17 17.88
C SER A 303 10.98 -0.87 16.98
N LEU A 304 10.81 -0.85 15.65
CA LEU A 304 11.89 -0.48 14.73
C LEU A 304 12.35 0.96 14.90
N ILE A 305 11.41 1.91 15.06
CA ILE A 305 11.73 3.32 15.34
C ILE A 305 12.52 3.43 16.65
N SER A 306 12.07 2.76 17.71
CA SER A 306 12.74 2.76 19.00
C SER A 306 14.15 2.17 18.94
N ARG A 307 14.32 1.07 18.20
CA ARG A 307 15.60 0.38 18.04
C ARG A 307 16.63 1.16 17.23
N PHE A 308 16.24 1.72 16.10
CA PHE A 308 17.20 2.36 15.18
C PHE A 308 17.28 3.88 15.34
N LEU A 309 16.20 4.55 15.73
CA LEU A 309 16.08 6.01 15.67
C LEU A 309 16.15 6.63 17.06
N THR A 310 15.10 6.47 17.88
CA THR A 310 14.97 7.14 19.19
C THR A 310 13.85 6.56 20.05
N ASP A 311 13.98 6.65 21.37
CA ASP A 311 12.94 6.25 22.35
C ASP A 311 12.00 7.40 22.73
N GLN A 312 12.14 8.56 22.10
CA GLN A 312 11.30 9.72 22.40
C GLN A 312 9.88 9.53 21.89
N LEU A 313 8.92 9.57 22.81
CA LEU A 313 7.51 9.35 22.50
C LEU A 313 6.96 10.34 21.47
N ASP A 314 7.35 11.61 21.54
CA ASP A 314 6.89 12.63 20.58
C ASP A 314 7.41 12.37 19.17
N PHE A 315 8.68 11.97 19.04
CA PHE A 315 9.25 11.56 17.76
C PHE A 315 8.57 10.30 17.24
N ILE A 316 8.41 9.27 18.07
CA ILE A 316 7.77 8.00 17.71
C ILE A 316 6.33 8.24 17.25
N LYS A 317 5.59 9.13 17.92
CA LYS A 317 4.20 9.48 17.59
C LYS A 317 4.07 9.97 16.15
N VAL A 318 4.98 10.85 15.71
CA VAL A 318 5.00 11.34 14.34
C VAL A 318 5.55 10.26 13.40
N ALA A 319 6.69 9.65 13.76
CA ALA A 319 7.40 8.73 12.89
C ALA A 319 6.58 7.49 12.49
N LYS A 320 5.77 6.92 13.40
CA LYS A 320 4.96 5.73 13.09
C LYS A 320 3.90 5.99 12.01
N GLU A 321 3.50 7.24 11.81
CA GLU A 321 2.53 7.61 10.78
C GLU A 321 3.16 7.61 9.38
N TYR A 322 4.45 7.93 9.26
CA TYR A 322 5.13 8.14 7.97
C TYR A 322 6.17 7.07 7.61
N ILE A 323 6.70 6.35 8.59
CA ILE A 323 7.74 5.34 8.36
C ILE A 323 7.11 3.95 8.29
N ASP A 324 7.34 3.26 7.18
CA ASP A 324 6.95 1.86 6.98
C ASP A 324 8.09 0.90 7.26
N VAL A 325 7.77 -0.36 7.55
CA VAL A 325 8.76 -1.44 7.82
C VAL A 325 9.76 -1.57 6.67
N GLY A 326 9.31 -1.41 5.42
CA GLY A 326 10.17 -1.45 4.24
C GLY A 326 11.22 -0.32 4.17
N ALA A 327 10.99 0.83 4.81
CA ALA A 327 11.95 1.93 4.85
C ALA A 327 13.21 1.57 5.66
N PHE A 328 13.07 0.71 6.69
CA PHE A 328 14.20 0.26 7.50
C PHE A 328 15.16 -0.64 6.72
N MET A 329 14.72 -1.32 5.67
CA MET A 329 15.64 -2.08 4.82
C MET A 329 16.57 -1.17 4.03
N GLN A 330 16.04 -0.09 3.48
CA GLN A 330 16.86 0.92 2.79
C GLN A 330 17.86 1.57 3.75
N LEU A 331 17.48 1.71 5.03
CA LEU A 331 18.38 2.18 6.07
C LEU A 331 19.48 1.16 6.37
N LEU A 332 19.11 -0.12 6.58
CA LEU A 332 20.02 -1.20 6.91
C LEU A 332 21.09 -1.43 5.84
N ASP A 333 20.76 -1.27 4.56
CA ASP A 333 21.72 -1.41 3.46
C ASP A 333 22.80 -0.32 3.45
N ARG A 334 22.61 0.78 4.18
CA ARG A 334 23.55 1.91 4.29
C ARG A 334 23.95 2.22 5.73
N LEU A 335 23.70 1.28 6.65
CA LEU A 335 24.07 1.38 8.06
C LEU A 335 25.35 0.58 8.30
N ILE A 336 26.35 1.24 8.86
CA ILE A 336 27.61 0.65 9.31
C ILE A 336 27.53 0.51 10.83
N PHE A 337 27.70 -0.70 11.33
CA PHE A 337 27.58 -0.98 12.76
C PHE A 337 28.51 -2.13 13.17
N PRO A 338 28.99 -2.14 14.42
CA PRO A 338 29.72 -3.28 14.96
C PRO A 338 28.87 -4.55 15.05
N ALA A 339 29.48 -5.74 15.05
CA ALA A 339 28.76 -7.02 15.05
C ALA A 339 27.78 -7.18 16.24
N GLY A 340 28.17 -6.68 17.41
CA GLY A 340 27.37 -6.69 18.64
C GLY A 340 26.58 -5.41 18.91
N SER A 341 26.34 -4.58 17.89
CA SER A 341 25.78 -3.24 18.09
C SER A 341 24.35 -3.25 18.64
N HIS A 342 24.05 -2.33 19.55
CA HIS A 342 22.72 -1.95 20.03
C HIS A 342 22.45 -0.45 19.87
N GLY A 343 23.36 0.26 19.20
CA GLY A 343 23.31 1.70 19.00
C GLY A 343 22.20 2.18 18.07
N LYS A 344 22.04 3.50 17.99
CA LYS A 344 21.03 4.18 17.17
C LYS A 344 21.69 5.09 16.14
N LEU A 345 20.90 5.71 15.27
CA LEU A 345 21.38 6.69 14.30
C LEU A 345 21.78 8.05 14.89
N GLY A 346 21.22 8.39 16.06
CA GLY A 346 21.27 9.73 16.63
C GLY A 346 20.27 10.72 16.00
N GLY A 347 20.12 11.88 16.63
CA GLY A 347 19.06 12.86 16.34
C GLY A 347 19.08 13.34 14.89
N LYS A 348 20.17 13.99 14.45
CA LYS A 348 20.28 14.54 13.09
C LYS A 348 19.95 13.52 12.00
N SER A 349 20.50 12.31 12.13
CA SER A 349 20.25 11.21 11.20
C SER A 349 18.79 10.74 11.26
N ALA A 350 18.23 10.57 12.46
CA ALA A 350 16.84 10.17 12.67
C ALA A 350 15.84 11.20 12.13
N GLY A 351 16.05 12.48 12.44
CA GLY A 351 15.25 13.59 11.92
C GLY A 351 15.33 13.69 10.39
N LEU A 352 16.51 13.56 9.80
CA LEU A 352 16.67 13.55 8.34
C LEU A 352 15.99 12.33 7.69
N PHE A 353 16.07 11.15 8.33
CA PHE A 353 15.42 9.94 7.85
C PHE A 353 13.89 10.10 7.88
N LEU A 354 13.32 10.59 8.98
CA LEU A 354 11.89 10.89 9.11
C LEU A 354 11.44 11.92 8.07
N ALA A 355 12.15 13.04 7.95
CA ALA A 355 11.83 14.08 6.97
C ALA A 355 11.83 13.52 5.54
N THR A 356 12.77 12.64 5.21
CA THR A 356 12.83 11.98 3.89
C THR A 356 11.59 11.12 3.63
N GLN A 357 11.09 10.38 4.62
CA GLN A 357 9.87 9.56 4.45
C GLN A 357 8.62 10.43 4.31
N ILE A 358 8.51 11.51 5.09
CA ILE A 358 7.40 12.48 4.97
C ILE A 358 7.36 13.06 3.56
N LEU A 359 8.52 13.52 3.05
CA LEU A 359 8.62 14.14 1.73
C LEU A 359 8.32 13.15 0.59
N ARG A 360 8.75 11.89 0.71
CA ARG A 360 8.42 10.84 -0.28
C ARG A 360 6.92 10.61 -0.35
N ARG A 361 6.27 10.42 0.81
CA ARG A 361 4.82 10.22 0.85
C ARG A 361 4.04 11.42 0.33
N ALA A 362 4.50 12.63 0.62
CA ALA A 362 3.91 13.85 0.08
C ALA A 362 4.08 13.96 -1.45
N ALA A 363 5.24 13.56 -1.98
CA ALA A 363 5.48 13.52 -3.41
C ALA A 363 4.58 12.50 -4.14
N ASP A 364 4.35 11.33 -3.55
CA ASP A 364 3.44 10.32 -4.11
C ASP A 364 1.98 10.80 -4.14
N ALA A 365 1.59 11.67 -3.20
CA ALA A 365 0.24 12.26 -3.13
C ALA A 365 0.02 13.42 -4.12
N VAL A 366 1.08 14.03 -4.64
CA VAL A 366 1.02 15.20 -5.55
C VAL A 366 1.84 14.90 -6.82
N PRO A 367 1.25 14.26 -7.85
CA PRO A 367 1.96 13.79 -9.04
C PRO A 367 2.73 14.88 -9.80
N ASP A 368 2.22 16.11 -9.80
CA ASP A 368 2.83 17.29 -10.45
C ASP A 368 3.60 18.20 -9.46
N GLY A 369 3.93 17.68 -8.28
CA GLY A 369 4.65 18.41 -7.24
C GLY A 369 6.12 18.68 -7.57
N PRO A 370 6.79 19.54 -6.79
CA PRO A 370 8.22 19.78 -6.95
C PRO A 370 9.02 18.49 -6.75
N ARG A 371 9.98 18.22 -7.65
CA ARG A 371 10.87 17.06 -7.53
C ARG A 371 11.90 17.28 -6.44
N ILE A 372 11.62 16.74 -5.25
CA ILE A 372 12.53 16.82 -4.11
C ILE A 372 13.57 15.69 -4.21
N LYS A 373 14.85 16.06 -4.08
CA LYS A 373 15.96 15.10 -4.06
C LYS A 373 16.67 15.17 -2.71
N THR A 374 16.82 14.01 -2.07
CA THR A 374 17.65 13.85 -0.88
C THR A 374 19.03 13.33 -1.29
N PRO A 375 20.13 13.93 -0.79
CA PRO A 375 21.48 13.45 -1.13
C PRO A 375 21.68 12.02 -0.60
N ARG A 376 22.53 11.25 -1.28
CA ARG A 376 22.92 9.92 -0.80
C ARG A 376 23.60 10.03 0.57
N SER A 377 23.18 9.16 1.48
CA SER A 377 23.62 9.16 2.88
C SER A 377 23.92 7.74 3.34
N TRP A 378 25.00 7.62 4.10
CA TRP A 378 25.41 6.44 4.87
C TRP A 378 25.47 6.81 6.34
N TYR A 379 25.25 5.84 7.20
CA TYR A 379 25.12 6.06 8.63
C TYR A 379 26.07 5.14 9.39
N ILE A 380 26.59 5.60 10.52
CA ILE A 380 27.29 4.79 11.50
C ILE A 380 26.49 4.79 12.79
N ALA A 381 26.25 3.60 13.34
CA ALA A 381 25.56 3.44 14.62
C ALA A 381 26.31 4.14 15.77
N SER A 382 25.56 4.65 16.76
CA SER A 382 26.07 5.52 17.82
C SER A 382 27.09 4.86 18.74
N ASP A 383 26.95 3.55 18.95
CA ASP A 383 27.82 2.72 19.78
C ASP A 383 29.10 2.29 19.07
N ALA A 384 29.27 2.62 17.78
CA ALA A 384 30.54 2.44 17.08
C ALA A 384 31.68 3.23 17.75
N LEU A 385 31.36 4.36 18.42
CA LEU A 385 32.30 5.07 19.27
C LEU A 385 32.82 4.19 20.42
N LEU A 386 31.93 3.44 21.08
CA LEU A 386 32.30 2.57 22.20
C LEU A 386 33.19 1.42 21.71
N SER A 387 32.78 0.77 20.62
CA SER A 387 33.58 -0.29 19.98
C SER A 387 34.95 0.23 19.51
N PHE A 388 35.02 1.45 18.99
CA PHE A 388 36.27 2.10 18.63
C PHE A 388 37.17 2.33 19.86
N MET A 389 36.61 2.81 20.98
CA MET A 389 37.38 3.00 22.21
C MET A 389 37.88 1.67 22.79
N GLU A 390 37.01 0.65 22.84
CA GLU A 390 37.37 -0.69 23.33
C GLU A 390 38.46 -1.33 22.48
N TYR A 391 38.39 -1.21 21.16
CA TYR A 391 39.39 -1.76 20.23
C TYR A 391 40.79 -1.13 20.38
N ASN A 392 40.87 0.08 20.95
CA ASN A 392 42.11 0.83 21.10
C ASN A 392 42.51 1.08 22.56
N ASP A 393 41.86 0.41 23.52
CA ASP A 393 42.10 0.60 24.96
C ASP A 393 41.96 2.07 25.43
N LEU A 394 41.03 2.82 24.82
CA LEU A 394 40.79 4.25 25.10
C LEU A 394 39.72 4.51 26.16
N GLY A 395 39.42 3.52 27.01
CA GLY A 395 38.35 3.60 28.02
C GLY A 395 38.50 4.77 29.00
N ASP A 396 39.74 5.17 29.31
CA ASP A 396 40.05 6.28 30.21
C ASP A 396 39.53 7.64 29.70
N ALA A 397 39.32 7.78 28.39
CA ALA A 397 38.74 8.98 27.79
C ALA A 397 37.36 9.32 28.35
N ILE A 398 36.60 8.33 28.84
CA ILE A 398 35.28 8.54 29.44
C ILE A 398 35.39 9.39 30.71
N GLN A 399 36.47 9.24 31.49
CA GLN A 399 36.69 10.01 32.72
C GLN A 399 36.93 11.49 32.44
N HIS A 400 37.36 11.83 31.22
CA HIS A 400 37.66 13.20 30.79
C HIS A 400 36.50 14.18 31.02
N LYS A 401 35.25 13.71 30.90
CA LYS A 401 34.05 14.55 31.09
C LYS A 401 33.87 15.07 32.54
N TYR A 402 34.51 14.44 33.51
CA TYR A 402 34.44 14.81 34.92
C TYR A 402 35.56 15.75 35.38
N LYS A 403 36.53 16.06 34.51
CA LYS A 403 37.63 16.98 34.83
C LYS A 403 37.16 18.44 34.85
N GLU A 404 37.97 19.31 35.43
CA GLU A 404 37.77 20.75 35.33
C GLU A 404 37.88 21.23 33.87
N ILE A 405 37.11 22.26 33.51
CA ILE A 405 36.96 22.67 32.11
C ILE A 405 38.29 23.17 31.51
N ASP A 406 39.12 23.84 32.31
CA ASP A 406 40.43 24.31 31.87
C ASP A 406 41.40 23.15 31.59
N GLN A 407 41.31 22.08 32.38
CA GLN A 407 42.09 20.87 32.16
C GLN A 407 41.64 20.16 30.87
N ILE A 408 40.34 20.09 30.63
CA ILE A 408 39.77 19.56 29.38
C ILE A 408 40.30 20.35 28.18
N ARG A 409 40.25 21.69 28.24
CA ARG A 409 40.75 22.55 27.15
C ARG A 409 42.22 22.30 26.83
N LEU A 410 43.06 22.06 27.84
CA LEU A 410 44.50 21.80 27.68
C LEU A 410 44.79 20.41 27.07
N GLU A 411 44.08 19.38 27.53
CA GLU A 411 44.30 17.99 27.13
C GLU A 411 43.61 17.63 25.80
N TYR A 412 42.52 18.31 25.45
CA TYR A 412 41.69 17.98 24.28
C TYR A 412 42.46 17.90 22.94
N PRO A 413 43.40 18.81 22.60
CA PRO A 413 44.19 18.68 21.37
C PRO A 413 44.98 17.37 21.29
N HIS A 414 45.51 16.88 22.43
CA HIS A 414 46.21 15.61 22.50
C HIS A 414 45.24 14.44 22.34
N LEU A 415 44.05 14.52 22.95
CA LEU A 415 43.00 13.53 22.80
C LEU A 415 42.55 13.39 21.34
N VAL A 416 42.41 14.51 20.62
CA VAL A 416 42.12 14.48 19.17
C VAL A 416 43.21 13.71 18.43
N GLN A 417 44.50 14.00 18.67
CA GLN A 417 45.58 13.27 18.02
C GLN A 417 45.60 11.79 18.37
N LEU A 418 45.32 11.44 19.63
CA LEU A 418 45.23 10.05 20.09
C LEU A 418 44.16 9.29 19.30
N TYR A 419 42.97 9.88 19.11
CA TYR A 419 41.89 9.29 18.32
C TYR A 419 42.26 9.18 16.84
N LYS A 420 42.93 10.18 16.26
CA LYS A 420 43.33 10.16 14.84
C LYS A 420 44.40 9.09 14.53
N HIS A 421 45.21 8.69 15.51
CA HIS A 421 46.19 7.61 15.37
C HIS A 421 45.64 6.22 15.75
N ALA A 422 44.43 6.16 16.31
CA ALA A 422 43.78 4.91 16.66
C ALA A 422 43.23 4.17 15.43
N ARG A 423 43.07 2.86 15.55
CA ARG A 423 42.67 1.98 14.46
C ARG A 423 41.17 1.69 14.52
N PHE A 424 40.52 1.63 13.37
CA PHE A 424 39.13 1.20 13.31
C PHE A 424 39.03 -0.33 13.26
N PRO A 425 38.00 -0.93 13.90
CA PRO A 425 37.71 -2.35 13.74
C PRO A 425 37.54 -2.73 12.26
N PRO A 426 37.98 -3.92 11.81
CA PRO A 426 37.97 -4.32 10.39
C PRO A 426 36.58 -4.27 9.74
N GLU A 427 35.53 -4.58 10.49
CA GLU A 427 34.14 -4.50 10.04
C GLU A 427 33.69 -3.07 9.70
N ILE A 428 34.09 -2.08 10.50
CA ILE A 428 33.82 -0.68 10.23
C ILE A 428 34.60 -0.21 9.00
N VAL A 429 35.88 -0.59 8.89
CA VAL A 429 36.72 -0.29 7.72
C VAL A 429 36.09 -0.84 6.44
N LYS A 430 35.59 -2.08 6.47
CA LYS A 430 34.88 -2.70 5.35
C LYS A 430 33.62 -1.92 4.98
N GLY A 431 32.80 -1.54 5.97
CA GLY A 431 31.60 -0.72 5.76
C GLY A 431 31.91 0.64 5.14
N LEU A 432 32.94 1.33 5.63
CA LEU A 432 33.39 2.61 5.08
C LEU A 432 33.92 2.49 3.65
N SER A 433 34.65 1.40 3.35
CA SER A 433 35.12 1.09 2.00
C SER A 433 33.94 0.88 1.02
N MET A 434 32.88 0.19 1.46
CA MET A 434 31.65 0.02 0.67
C MET A 434 30.91 1.35 0.46
N ALA A 435 30.85 2.20 1.49
CA ALA A 435 30.25 3.52 1.38
C ALA A 435 30.98 4.39 0.33
N LEU A 436 32.31 4.35 0.31
CA LEU A 436 33.12 5.06 -0.70
C LEU A 436 32.89 4.56 -2.12
N ASP A 437 32.66 3.24 -2.30
CA ASP A 437 32.33 2.68 -3.60
C ASP A 437 30.97 3.19 -4.10
N ASP A 438 29.97 3.28 -3.21
CA ASP A 438 28.66 3.86 -3.54
C ASP A 438 28.77 5.37 -3.85
N PHE A 439 29.50 6.14 -3.06
CA PHE A 439 29.66 7.57 -3.28
C PHE A 439 30.43 7.92 -4.55
N GLY A 440 31.38 7.08 -4.98
CA GLY A 440 32.33 7.39 -6.04
C GLY A 440 33.27 8.51 -5.61
N GLU A 441 33.57 9.44 -6.51
CA GLU A 441 34.51 10.57 -6.28
C GLU A 441 33.80 11.88 -5.88
N ARG A 442 32.54 11.83 -5.45
CA ARG A 442 31.82 13.04 -5.03
C ARG A 442 32.34 13.53 -3.68
N PRO A 443 32.51 14.84 -3.47
CA PRO A 443 32.86 15.38 -2.15
C PRO A 443 31.85 14.94 -1.10
N LEU A 444 32.32 14.72 0.13
CA LEU A 444 31.53 14.20 1.25
C LEU A 444 31.49 15.21 2.39
N ILE A 445 30.45 15.13 3.19
CA ILE A 445 30.37 15.75 4.50
C ILE A 445 30.11 14.67 5.55
N VAL A 446 30.95 14.64 6.58
CA VAL A 446 30.82 13.76 7.73
C VAL A 446 30.27 14.58 8.88
N ARG A 447 29.11 14.20 9.40
CA ARG A 447 28.38 14.95 10.43
C ARG A 447 28.21 14.10 11.66
N SER A 448 28.49 14.67 12.82
CA SER A 448 28.02 14.18 14.11
C SER A 448 26.49 14.07 14.14
N SER A 449 25.99 13.05 14.81
CA SER A 449 24.57 12.81 15.07
C SER A 449 24.44 12.25 16.50
N SER A 450 24.44 13.14 17.48
CA SER A 450 24.35 12.79 18.90
C SER A 450 22.94 12.27 19.26
N LEU A 451 22.85 11.39 20.26
CA LEU A 451 21.56 10.95 20.82
C LEU A 451 20.79 12.09 21.52
N LEU A 452 21.46 13.16 21.93
CA LEU A 452 20.87 14.30 22.62
C LEU A 452 20.38 15.41 21.68
N GLU A 453 20.73 15.37 20.38
CA GLU A 453 20.40 16.44 19.42
C GLU A 453 18.91 16.72 19.25
N ASP A 454 18.06 15.70 19.43
CA ASP A 454 16.60 15.80 19.21
C ASP A 454 15.78 15.76 20.50
N ARG A 455 16.40 15.95 21.67
CA ARG A 455 15.63 16.13 22.92
C ARG A 455 14.94 17.49 22.94
N LEU A 456 13.60 17.45 23.01
CA LEU A 456 12.77 18.62 23.29
C LEU A 456 13.31 19.35 24.53
N GLY A 457 13.77 20.60 24.33
CA GLY A 457 14.35 21.44 25.37
C GLY A 457 15.89 21.55 25.37
N THR A 458 16.61 20.75 24.58
CA THR A 458 18.07 20.86 24.42
C THR A 458 18.48 20.93 22.96
N ALA A 459 18.97 22.09 22.52
CA ALA A 459 19.55 22.25 21.19
C ALA A 459 21.06 22.01 21.25
N PHE A 460 21.51 20.84 20.76
CA PHE A 460 22.94 20.58 20.50
C PHE A 460 23.40 21.10 19.13
N SER A 461 22.54 21.86 18.45
CA SER A 461 22.83 22.46 17.14
C SER A 461 24.13 23.27 17.18
N GLY A 462 25.08 22.90 16.32
CA GLY A 462 26.36 23.57 16.16
C GLY A 462 27.43 23.27 17.22
N LYS A 463 27.18 22.39 18.20
CA LYS A 463 28.17 22.06 19.25
C LYS A 463 29.16 20.97 18.83
N TYR A 464 28.76 20.10 17.91
CA TYR A 464 29.59 19.01 17.40
C TYR A 464 30.06 19.28 15.97
N LYS A 465 31.17 18.63 15.58
CA LYS A 465 31.83 18.89 14.29
C LYS A 465 31.05 18.35 13.09
N SER A 466 31.17 19.05 11.98
CA SER A 466 30.81 18.59 10.63
C SER A 466 31.98 18.89 9.71
N LEU A 467 32.56 17.86 9.11
CA LEU A 467 33.82 17.94 8.37
C LEU A 467 33.58 17.65 6.89
N PHE A 468 34.06 18.55 6.02
CA PHE A 468 34.02 18.35 4.58
C PHE A 468 35.26 17.60 4.09
N LEU A 469 35.04 16.65 3.19
CA LEU A 469 36.08 15.87 2.53
C LEU A 469 35.97 16.09 1.02
N ALA A 470 37.07 16.44 0.38
CA ALA A 470 37.12 16.56 -1.07
C ALA A 470 36.84 15.22 -1.78
N ASN A 471 37.15 14.10 -1.12
CA ASN A 471 36.98 12.72 -1.62
C ASN A 471 37.65 12.49 -3.00
N GLN A 472 38.91 12.92 -3.13
CA GLN A 472 39.71 12.82 -4.36
C GLN A 472 40.95 11.94 -4.16
N GLY A 473 41.44 11.37 -5.26
CA GLY A 473 42.62 10.49 -5.28
C GLY A 473 42.28 9.00 -5.18
N GLY A 474 43.32 8.18 -4.97
CA GLY A 474 43.16 6.73 -4.83
C GLY A 474 42.25 6.33 -3.67
N LYS A 475 41.55 5.20 -3.80
CA LYS A 475 40.57 4.73 -2.80
C LYS A 475 41.17 4.65 -1.39
N GLU A 476 42.42 4.22 -1.26
CA GLU A 476 43.13 4.13 0.02
C GLU A 476 43.25 5.49 0.72
N LYS A 477 43.72 6.53 0.00
CA LYS A 477 43.82 7.90 0.55
C LYS A 477 42.45 8.48 0.94
N ARG A 478 41.42 8.17 0.16
CA ARG A 478 40.04 8.60 0.43
C ARG A 478 39.48 7.92 1.67
N LEU A 479 39.78 6.63 1.85
CA LEU A 479 39.41 5.85 3.03
C LEU A 479 40.12 6.36 4.29
N GLU A 480 41.43 6.62 4.19
CA GLU A 480 42.21 7.21 5.27
C GLU A 480 41.64 8.57 5.70
N ALA A 481 41.37 9.47 4.74
CA ALA A 481 40.79 10.78 5.04
C ALA A 481 39.37 10.69 5.65
N LEU A 482 38.57 9.69 5.24
CA LEU A 482 37.25 9.44 5.82
C LEU A 482 37.35 8.94 7.26
N MET A 483 38.24 7.98 7.51
CA MET A 483 38.52 7.45 8.85
C MET A 483 39.06 8.55 9.78
N ASP A 484 39.98 9.38 9.28
CA ASP A 484 40.53 10.53 10.00
C ASP A 484 39.43 11.51 10.46
N ALA A 485 38.50 11.85 9.56
CA ALA A 485 37.37 12.72 9.88
C ALA A 485 36.41 12.10 10.91
N ILE A 486 36.14 10.79 10.81
CA ILE A 486 35.28 10.08 11.77
C ILE A 486 35.94 10.03 13.15
N ALA A 487 37.24 9.76 13.22
CA ALA A 487 38.00 9.74 14.47
C ALA A 487 37.97 11.13 15.15
N GLU A 488 38.07 12.20 14.37
CA GLU A 488 37.95 13.56 14.90
C GLU A 488 36.54 13.89 15.41
N ILE A 489 35.49 13.36 14.77
CA ILE A 489 34.11 13.47 15.26
C ILE A 489 33.93 12.70 16.57
N PHE A 490 34.48 11.50 16.68
CA PHE A 490 34.48 10.72 17.92
C PHE A 490 35.20 11.45 19.05
N ALA A 491 36.36 12.04 18.78
CA ALA A 491 37.08 12.87 19.76
C ALA A 491 36.24 14.08 20.20
N SER A 492 35.44 14.68 19.30
CA SER A 492 34.64 15.88 19.59
C SER A 492 33.60 15.69 20.69
N VAL A 493 33.21 14.45 21.01
CA VAL A 493 32.33 14.12 22.16
C VAL A 493 32.96 14.55 23.49
N PHE A 494 34.30 14.55 23.55
CA PHE A 494 35.09 14.91 24.72
C PHE A 494 35.63 16.35 24.64
N GLY A 495 35.11 17.16 23.72
CA GLY A 495 35.47 18.56 23.61
C GLY A 495 34.98 19.38 24.81
N PRO A 496 35.63 20.52 25.10
CA PRO A 496 35.23 21.41 26.20
C PRO A 496 33.79 21.89 26.05
N ASP A 497 33.41 22.40 24.87
CA ASP A 497 32.09 23.03 24.71
C ASP A 497 30.92 22.03 24.84
N PRO A 498 30.98 20.80 24.27
CA PRO A 498 29.95 19.78 24.53
C PRO A 498 29.90 19.29 25.99
N ILE A 499 31.03 19.22 26.69
CA ILE A 499 31.07 18.83 28.10
C ILE A 499 30.46 19.93 28.98
N GLU A 500 30.88 21.18 28.78
CA GLU A 500 30.39 22.35 29.50
C GLU A 500 28.87 22.49 29.35
N TYR A 501 28.37 22.39 28.12
CA TYR A 501 26.93 22.45 27.87
C TYR A 501 26.14 21.33 28.55
N ARG A 502 26.66 20.10 28.54
CA ARG A 502 26.01 18.98 29.25
C ARG A 502 26.03 19.20 30.76
N ARG A 503 27.11 19.76 31.30
CA ARG A 503 27.23 20.10 32.73
C ARG A 503 26.19 21.14 33.14
N GLU A 504 26.06 22.23 32.39
CA GLU A 504 25.07 23.29 32.63
C GLU A 504 23.62 22.80 32.61
N ARG A 505 23.35 21.72 31.85
CA ARG A 505 22.01 21.15 31.66
C ARG A 505 21.73 19.90 32.48
N GLY A 506 22.66 19.48 33.35
CA GLY A 506 22.52 18.25 34.15
C GLY A 506 22.53 16.96 33.32
N LEU A 507 23.16 16.99 32.14
CA LEU A 507 23.24 15.88 31.19
C LEU A 507 24.61 15.19 31.16
N LEU A 508 25.51 15.51 32.10
CA LEU A 508 26.87 14.99 32.09
C LEU A 508 26.94 13.47 32.30
N ASP A 509 26.06 12.94 33.14
CA ASP A 509 25.96 11.51 33.45
C ASP A 509 25.14 10.72 32.42
N PHE A 510 24.51 11.42 31.48
CA PHE A 510 23.89 10.76 30.36
C PHE A 510 24.96 10.00 29.54
N LYS A 511 24.65 8.76 29.19
CA LYS A 511 25.50 7.94 28.32
C LYS A 511 25.42 8.50 26.90
N GLU A 512 26.31 9.43 26.63
CA GLU A 512 26.43 10.04 25.31
C GLU A 512 27.05 9.06 24.33
N GLU A 513 26.34 8.82 23.24
CA GLU A 513 26.82 8.06 22.10
C GLU A 513 26.71 8.93 20.84
N MET A 514 27.56 8.66 19.85
CA MET A 514 27.71 9.53 18.69
C MET A 514 27.49 8.73 17.41
N GLY A 515 26.30 8.86 16.84
CA GLY A 515 26.07 8.42 15.46
C GLY A 515 26.82 9.31 14.49
N VAL A 516 27.11 8.79 13.29
CA VAL A 516 27.76 9.58 12.24
C VAL A 516 26.95 9.49 10.96
N LEU A 517 26.66 10.64 10.36
CA LEU A 517 26.03 10.79 9.07
C LEU A 517 27.10 11.15 8.03
N ILE A 518 27.36 10.25 7.08
CA ILE A 518 28.20 10.51 5.92
C ILE A 518 27.28 10.82 4.75
N GLN A 519 27.39 12.00 4.16
CA GLN A 519 26.50 12.43 3.09
C GLN A 519 27.29 12.99 1.91
N GLU A 520 26.81 12.77 0.69
CA GLU A 520 27.38 13.46 -0.47
C GLU A 520 27.08 14.96 -0.42
N VAL A 521 28.07 15.78 -0.76
CA VAL A 521 27.89 17.23 -0.89
C VAL A 521 27.15 17.53 -2.17
N VAL A 522 26.11 18.36 -2.07
CA VAL A 522 25.36 18.84 -3.24
C VAL A 522 26.04 20.09 -3.79
N GLY A 523 26.38 20.04 -5.07
CA GLY A 523 27.01 21.16 -5.75
C GLY A 523 27.41 20.82 -7.17
N SER A 524 28.03 21.79 -7.84
CA SER A 524 28.65 21.63 -9.15
C SER A 524 30.09 22.12 -9.10
N ARG A 525 30.94 21.58 -9.97
CA ARG A 525 32.35 21.99 -10.05
C ARG A 525 32.45 23.30 -10.83
N CYS A 526 32.97 24.33 -10.17
CA CYS A 526 33.28 25.63 -10.74
C CYS A 526 34.78 25.87 -10.65
N GLY A 527 35.51 25.51 -11.71
CA GLY A 527 36.97 25.53 -11.74
C GLY A 527 37.58 24.59 -10.68
N ARG A 528 38.25 25.17 -9.67
CA ARG A 528 38.86 24.45 -8.55
C ARG A 528 37.93 24.26 -7.34
N PHE A 529 36.72 24.82 -7.37
CA PHE A 529 35.78 24.78 -6.26
C PHE A 529 34.59 23.87 -6.56
N PHE A 530 33.99 23.31 -5.50
CA PHE A 530 32.75 22.54 -5.58
C PHE A 530 31.73 23.22 -4.66
N LEU A 531 30.68 23.80 -5.24
CA LEU A 531 29.72 24.62 -4.51
C LEU A 531 28.31 24.52 -5.10
N PRO A 532 27.24 24.68 -4.29
CA PRO A 532 25.89 24.80 -4.80
C PRO A 532 25.68 26.18 -5.43
N ALA A 533 24.75 26.29 -6.37
CA ALA A 533 24.36 27.59 -6.94
C ALA A 533 23.74 28.52 -5.88
N PHE A 534 23.02 27.94 -4.92
CA PHE A 534 22.42 28.62 -3.78
C PHE A 534 22.29 27.65 -2.61
N SER A 535 22.46 28.16 -1.39
CA SER A 535 22.23 27.44 -0.15
C SER A 535 21.51 28.35 0.83
N GLY A 536 20.52 27.82 1.56
CA GLY A 536 19.77 28.60 2.52
C GLY A 536 19.04 27.71 3.52
N VAL A 537 18.44 28.36 4.51
CA VAL A 537 17.56 27.75 5.52
C VAL A 537 16.21 28.44 5.40
N ALA A 538 15.14 27.64 5.47
CA ALA A 538 13.77 28.15 5.51
C ALA A 538 13.11 27.64 6.79
N PHE A 539 12.28 28.50 7.40
CA PHE A 539 11.45 28.16 8.55
C PHE A 539 10.00 28.24 8.11
N SER A 540 9.20 27.22 8.46
CA SER A 540 7.77 27.20 8.16
C SER A 540 6.96 28.15 9.04
N HIS A 541 7.58 28.68 10.09
CA HIS A 541 6.98 29.61 11.03
C HIS A 541 7.94 30.75 11.35
N ASN A 542 7.39 31.95 11.48
CA ASN A 542 8.14 33.10 11.94
C ASN A 542 8.06 33.24 13.48
N GLU A 543 9.10 32.79 14.16
CA GLU A 543 9.23 32.97 15.62
C GLU A 543 9.61 34.42 16.01
N PHE A 544 10.19 35.18 15.08
CA PHE A 544 10.59 36.58 15.29
C PHE A 544 9.56 37.55 14.69
N ARG A 545 8.39 37.61 15.33
CA ARG A 545 7.31 38.57 14.98
C ARG A 545 7.68 39.98 15.46
N TRP A 546 8.47 40.68 14.67
CA TRP A 546 8.86 42.08 14.94
C TRP A 546 7.74 43.09 14.68
N SER A 547 6.61 42.66 14.11
CA SER A 547 5.41 43.47 13.91
C SER A 547 4.15 42.67 14.27
N PRO A 548 3.12 43.28 14.90
CA PRO A 548 1.84 42.63 15.13
C PRO A 548 1.10 42.22 13.86
N ARG A 549 1.51 42.76 12.70
CA ARG A 549 0.94 42.43 11.38
C ARG A 549 1.44 41.10 10.82
N ILE A 550 2.55 40.58 11.36
CA ILE A 550 3.16 39.33 10.92
C ILE A 550 2.60 38.21 11.81
N ARG A 551 1.84 37.32 11.19
CA ARG A 551 1.35 36.10 11.84
C ARG A 551 2.50 35.10 11.94
N ARG A 552 2.36 34.13 12.84
CA ARG A 552 3.36 33.07 12.99
C ARG A 552 3.40 32.11 11.80
N GLU A 553 2.28 32.03 11.08
CA GLU A 553 2.14 31.23 9.86
C GLU A 553 2.49 31.99 8.57
N ASP A 554 2.75 33.30 8.65
CA ASP A 554 3.27 34.10 7.53
C ASP A 554 4.76 33.82 7.33
#